data_AF-A0AA85K975-F1
#
_entry.id   AF-A0AA85K975-F1
#
_cell.length_a   1.000
_cell.length_b   1.000
_cell.length_c   1.000
_cell.angle_alpha   90.00
_cell.angle_beta   90.00
_cell.angle_gamma   90.00
#
_symmetry.space_group_name_H-M   'P 1'
#
loop_
_entity.id
_entity.type
_entity.pdbx_description
1 polymer ?
#
loop_
_entity_poly.entity_id
_entity_poly.type
_entity_poly.pdbx_seq_one_letter_code
_entity_poly.pdbx_strand_id
1 'polypeptide(L)'
;MDTIQINSLVIRNQAFAEVTDVFSSSFFGSKYDGTIGMSCEKLSEYGNTPVFPNILAQGVKMDPIFSFYLNGKDGAVVGGEMVLGGVNTEYFTGEFEVLPVVLKTRWAVAMKSFTINGVDYCNSACISMIDTGTSLILGSNDLVDEINSRLGATKSGMESMYSTAVLLTSSLQSRLSSREGNMCLRRRIT
;
A
#
# COMPACT_ATOMS: atom_id res chain seq x y z
N MET A 1 9.65 24.17 -2.17
CA MET A 1 8.56 23.81 -3.11
C MET A 1 9.16 23.87 -4.49
N ASP A 2 8.92 22.87 -5.31
CA ASP A 2 9.52 22.76 -6.64
C ASP A 2 8.59 22.02 -7.61
N THR A 3 9.04 21.81 -8.84
CA THR A 3 8.37 20.99 -9.85
C THR A 3 8.90 19.56 -9.79
N ILE A 4 8.00 18.60 -9.63
CA ILE A 4 8.32 17.17 -9.75
C ILE A 4 7.91 16.69 -11.14
N GLN A 5 8.81 15.98 -11.82
CA GLN A 5 8.51 15.32 -13.08
C GLN A 5 8.57 13.80 -12.90
N ILE A 6 7.50 13.11 -13.26
CA ILE A 6 7.41 11.65 -13.29
C ILE A 6 7.10 11.25 -14.74
N ASN A 7 8.11 10.74 -15.45
CA ASN A 7 8.00 10.50 -16.90
C ASN A 7 7.55 11.77 -17.64
N SER A 8 6.39 11.75 -18.33
CA SER A 8 5.81 12.91 -19.02
C SER A 8 4.92 13.78 -18.14
N LEU A 9 4.61 13.34 -16.90
CA LEU A 9 3.78 14.08 -15.97
C LEU A 9 4.60 15.14 -15.25
N VAL A 10 4.17 16.41 -15.36
CA VAL A 10 4.80 17.56 -14.70
C VAL A 10 3.88 18.09 -13.61
N ILE A 11 4.34 17.99 -12.36
CA ILE A 11 3.61 18.38 -11.15
C ILE A 11 4.26 19.66 -10.61
N ARG A 12 3.64 20.80 -10.89
CA ARG A 12 4.16 22.10 -10.43
C ARG A 12 3.82 22.36 -8.97
N ASN A 13 4.60 23.25 -8.35
CA ASN A 13 4.34 23.76 -7.00
C ASN A 13 4.12 22.64 -5.97
N GLN A 14 4.90 21.57 -6.05
CA GLN A 14 4.85 20.47 -5.09
C GLN A 14 5.75 20.79 -3.91
N ALA A 15 5.17 20.80 -2.71
CA ALA A 15 5.95 20.82 -1.49
C ALA A 15 6.47 19.40 -1.19
N PHE A 16 7.72 19.30 -0.80
CA PHE A 16 8.36 18.08 -0.32
C PHE A 16 9.33 18.45 0.80
N ALA A 17 9.68 17.47 1.63
CA ALA A 17 10.68 17.66 2.67
C ALA A 17 12.07 17.39 2.08
N GLU A 18 12.99 18.35 2.23
CA GLU A 18 14.41 18.12 2.02
C GLU A 18 14.97 17.47 3.28
N VAL A 19 15.61 16.32 3.12
CA VAL A 19 16.20 15.58 4.23
C VAL A 19 17.66 16.00 4.38
N THR A 20 17.98 16.69 5.48
CA THR A 20 19.37 17.10 5.81
C THR A 20 20.08 16.12 6.72
N ASP A 21 19.32 15.27 7.41
CA ASP A 21 19.82 14.34 8.42
C ASP A 21 19.09 12.99 8.31
N VAL A 22 19.86 11.91 8.19
CA VAL A 22 19.33 10.53 8.12
C VAL A 22 19.94 9.72 9.26
N PHE A 23 19.09 9.33 10.22
CA PHE A 23 19.54 8.62 11.42
C PHE A 23 19.45 7.09 11.32
N SER A 24 18.80 6.55 10.29
CA SER A 24 18.57 5.12 10.17
C SER A 24 19.59 4.45 9.24
N SER A 25 20.33 3.47 9.77
CA SER A 25 21.24 2.61 8.99
C SER A 25 20.52 1.89 7.84
N SER A 26 19.22 1.58 8.02
CA SER A 26 18.39 0.93 7.00
C SER A 26 18.23 1.76 5.73
N PHE A 27 18.33 3.09 5.80
CA PHE A 27 18.29 3.96 4.64
C PHE A 27 19.55 3.85 3.79
N PHE A 28 20.73 3.76 4.43
CA PHE A 28 22.02 3.63 3.75
C PHE A 28 22.20 2.28 3.01
N GLY A 29 21.47 1.24 3.43
CA GLY A 29 21.41 -0.04 2.71
C GLY A 29 20.37 -0.10 1.61
N SER A 30 19.52 0.93 1.48
CA SER A 30 18.43 0.95 0.51
C SER A 30 18.92 1.35 -0.89
N LYS A 31 18.17 0.95 -1.93
CA LYS A 31 18.48 1.30 -3.33
C LYS A 31 17.67 2.51 -3.83
N TYR A 32 16.97 3.21 -2.95
CA TYR A 32 16.12 4.34 -3.31
C TYR A 32 16.60 5.61 -2.59
N ASP A 33 16.43 6.77 -3.24
CA ASP A 33 16.90 8.06 -2.71
C ASP A 33 15.86 8.80 -1.86
N GLY A 34 14.58 8.39 -1.93
CA GLY A 34 13.50 9.01 -1.19
C GLY A 34 12.17 8.31 -1.37
N THR A 35 11.12 8.91 -0.81
CA THR A 35 9.76 8.35 -0.81
C THR A 35 8.73 9.35 -1.35
N ILE A 36 7.73 8.83 -2.07
CA ILE A 36 6.60 9.62 -2.57
C ILE A 36 5.32 9.10 -1.92
N GLY A 37 4.73 9.91 -1.04
CA GLY A 37 3.47 9.60 -0.39
C GLY A 37 2.27 9.77 -1.33
N MET A 38 1.45 8.73 -1.44
CA MET A 38 0.27 8.67 -2.31
C MET A 38 -1.07 8.74 -1.53
N SER A 39 -1.08 9.41 -0.38
CA SER A 39 -2.29 9.58 0.44
C SER A 39 -3.24 10.65 -0.13
N CYS A 40 -4.54 10.49 0.13
CA CYS A 40 -5.58 11.42 -0.33
C CYS A 40 -5.71 12.69 0.52
N GLU A 41 -5.43 12.61 1.82
CA GLU A 41 -5.50 13.76 2.72
C GLU A 41 -4.10 14.26 3.10
N LYS A 42 -4.06 15.49 3.63
CA LYS A 42 -2.85 16.15 4.15
C LYS A 42 -2.35 15.40 5.39
N LEU A 43 -1.62 14.31 5.16
CA LEU A 43 -0.87 13.58 6.19
C LEU A 43 0.50 14.16 6.45
N SER A 44 0.95 15.08 5.58
CA SER A 44 2.20 15.78 5.80
C SER A 44 2.14 16.45 7.17
N GLU A 45 3.15 16.19 7.99
CA GLU A 45 3.38 16.86 9.27
C GLU A 45 3.31 18.40 9.13
N TYR A 46 3.63 18.90 7.94
CA TYR A 46 3.63 20.31 7.58
C TYR A 46 2.33 20.81 6.92
N GLY A 47 1.27 19.98 6.86
CA GLY A 47 -0.04 20.36 6.30
C GLY A 47 -0.06 20.65 4.79
N ASN A 48 1.00 20.25 4.08
CA ASN A 48 1.17 20.45 2.65
C ASN A 48 0.31 19.48 1.82
N THR A 49 -0.07 19.91 0.62
CA THR A 49 -0.84 19.09 -0.33
C THR A 49 0.00 17.89 -0.79
N PRO A 50 -0.46 16.64 -0.62
CA PRO A 50 0.25 15.47 -1.14
C PRO A 50 0.30 15.44 -2.67
N VAL A 51 1.15 14.59 -3.22
CA VAL A 51 1.42 14.51 -4.66
C VAL A 51 0.16 14.20 -5.46
N PHE A 52 -0.61 13.18 -5.06
CA PHE A 52 -1.78 12.75 -5.83
C PHE A 52 -2.90 13.82 -5.90
N PRO A 53 -3.34 14.44 -4.79
CA PRO A 53 -4.24 15.58 -4.86
C PRO A 53 -3.72 16.76 -5.68
N ASN A 54 -2.40 17.03 -5.67
CA ASN A 54 -1.82 18.10 -6.48
C ASN A 54 -1.89 17.81 -7.98
N ILE A 55 -1.67 16.54 -8.39
CA ILE A 55 -1.87 16.10 -9.78
C ILE A 55 -3.30 16.39 -10.23
N LEU A 56 -4.29 15.98 -9.42
CA LEU A 56 -5.70 16.18 -9.75
C LEU A 56 -6.10 17.66 -9.80
N ALA A 57 -5.53 18.48 -8.92
CA ALA A 57 -5.77 19.92 -8.87
C ALA A 57 -5.26 20.67 -10.11
N GLN A 58 -4.24 20.13 -10.79
CA GLN A 58 -3.66 20.74 -12.01
C GLN A 58 -4.48 20.45 -13.28
N GLY A 59 -5.65 19.80 -13.15
CA GLY A 59 -6.58 19.61 -14.27
C GLY A 59 -6.11 18.60 -15.30
N VAL A 60 -5.22 17.67 -14.91
CA VAL A 60 -4.83 16.54 -15.75
C VAL A 60 -6.09 15.72 -16.04
N LYS A 61 -6.37 15.45 -17.31
CA LYS A 61 -7.53 14.65 -17.76
C LYS A 61 -7.29 13.17 -17.44
N MET A 62 -7.48 12.81 -16.18
CA MET A 62 -7.37 11.45 -15.68
C MET A 62 -8.44 11.17 -14.64
N ASP A 63 -8.84 9.91 -14.53
CA ASP A 63 -9.69 9.50 -13.42
C ASP A 63 -8.93 9.65 -12.10
N PRO A 64 -9.61 9.95 -10.97
CA PRO A 64 -8.98 10.13 -9.67
C PRO A 64 -8.61 8.79 -9.01
N ILE A 65 -7.93 7.92 -9.75
CA ILE A 65 -7.47 6.60 -9.34
C ILE A 65 -6.00 6.40 -9.68
N PHE A 66 -5.36 5.47 -9.00
CA PHE A 66 -4.07 4.90 -9.39
C PHE A 66 -4.03 3.43 -9.00
N SER A 67 -3.22 2.64 -9.70
CA SER A 67 -3.10 1.21 -9.45
C SER A 67 -1.65 0.76 -9.44
N PHE A 68 -1.38 -0.33 -8.72
CA PHE A 68 -0.08 -0.97 -8.69
C PHE A 68 -0.18 -2.42 -9.16
N TYR A 69 0.77 -2.81 -10.00
CA TYR A 69 1.15 -4.19 -10.24
C TYR A 69 2.55 -4.40 -9.67
N LEU A 70 2.73 -5.44 -8.85
CA LEU A 70 4.02 -5.82 -8.29
C LEU A 70 4.35 -7.24 -8.73
N ASN A 71 5.49 -7.42 -9.37
CA ASN A 71 5.93 -8.72 -9.85
C ASN A 71 6.68 -9.47 -8.74
N GLY A 72 6.11 -10.58 -8.28
CA GLY A 72 6.71 -11.42 -7.24
C GLY A 72 7.83 -12.37 -7.72
N LYS A 73 8.23 -12.30 -9.00
CA LYS A 73 9.30 -13.15 -9.55
C LYS A 73 10.66 -12.49 -9.40
N ASP A 74 11.54 -13.14 -8.64
CA ASP A 74 12.94 -12.72 -8.52
C ASP A 74 13.63 -12.67 -9.90
N GLY A 75 14.33 -11.58 -10.16
CA GLY A 75 15.05 -11.38 -11.43
C GLY A 75 14.17 -11.05 -12.64
N ALA A 76 12.89 -10.73 -12.44
CA ALA A 76 12.05 -10.26 -13.53
C ALA A 76 12.58 -8.94 -14.14
N VAL A 77 12.54 -8.84 -15.47
CA VAL A 77 12.94 -7.63 -16.20
C VAL A 77 12.05 -6.44 -15.84
N VAL A 78 10.75 -6.68 -15.65
CA VAL A 78 9.77 -5.70 -15.15
C VAL A 78 9.39 -6.10 -13.73
N GLY A 79 9.84 -5.31 -12.75
CA GLY A 79 9.56 -5.53 -11.33
C GLY A 79 8.14 -5.12 -10.90
N GLY A 80 7.49 -4.26 -11.66
CA GLY A 80 6.14 -3.78 -11.39
C GLY A 80 5.77 -2.59 -12.26
N GLU A 81 4.53 -2.13 -12.11
CA GLU A 81 4.00 -0.95 -12.80
C GLU A 81 3.10 -0.16 -11.84
N MET A 82 3.19 1.17 -11.92
CA MET A 82 2.21 2.07 -11.32
C MET A 82 1.50 2.82 -12.45
N VAL A 83 0.18 2.80 -12.43
CA VAL A 83 -0.66 3.53 -13.40
C VAL A 83 -1.37 4.66 -12.67
N LEU A 84 -1.26 5.87 -13.21
CA LEU A 84 -2.04 7.02 -12.79
C LEU A 84 -3.24 7.15 -13.73
N GLY A 85 -4.46 7.23 -13.17
CA GLY A 85 -5.68 7.50 -13.92
C GLY A 85 -6.36 6.28 -14.54
N GLY A 86 -5.92 5.08 -14.19
CA GLY A 86 -6.42 3.86 -14.79
C GLY A 86 -5.87 2.62 -14.11
N VAL A 87 -6.11 1.49 -14.79
CA VAL A 87 -5.60 0.16 -14.47
C VAL A 87 -5.07 -0.44 -15.77
N ASN A 88 -3.98 -1.19 -15.70
CA ASN A 88 -3.51 -1.96 -16.84
C ASN A 88 -4.12 -3.37 -16.81
N THR A 89 -4.99 -3.66 -17.79
CA THR A 89 -5.74 -4.92 -17.88
C THR A 89 -4.90 -6.12 -18.26
N GLU A 90 -3.64 -5.94 -18.65
CA GLU A 90 -2.72 -7.06 -18.91
C GLU A 90 -2.26 -7.74 -17.61
N TYR A 91 -2.31 -7.04 -16.48
CA TYR A 91 -1.76 -7.50 -15.20
C TYR A 91 -2.80 -8.07 -14.22
N PHE A 92 -4.07 -8.13 -14.59
CA PHE A 92 -5.11 -8.76 -13.77
C PHE A 92 -6.15 -9.48 -14.64
N THR A 93 -6.87 -10.41 -14.03
CA THR A 93 -8.02 -11.08 -14.64
C THR A 93 -9.21 -11.00 -13.69
N GLY A 94 -10.42 -11.07 -14.24
CA GLY A 94 -11.65 -10.94 -13.45
C GLY A 94 -12.03 -9.48 -13.17
N GLU A 95 -12.88 -9.30 -12.16
CA GLU A 95 -13.40 -7.99 -11.75
C GLU A 95 -12.75 -7.50 -10.46
N PHE A 96 -12.67 -6.18 -10.30
CA PHE A 96 -12.16 -5.57 -9.09
C PHE A 96 -13.17 -5.66 -7.94
N GLU A 97 -12.70 -6.14 -6.77
CA GLU A 97 -13.40 -6.00 -5.49
C GLU A 97 -12.93 -4.75 -4.72
N VAL A 98 -13.74 -4.34 -3.73
CA VAL A 98 -14.00 -2.93 -3.49
C VAL A 98 -14.36 -2.74 -2.06
N LEU A 99 -13.49 -2.01 -1.41
CA LEU A 99 -13.62 -1.82 0.00
C LEU A 99 -13.72 -0.32 0.27
N PRO A 100 -14.76 0.13 0.98
CA PRO A 100 -14.83 1.52 1.39
C PRO A 100 -13.67 1.82 2.33
N VAL A 101 -13.03 2.97 2.11
CA VAL A 101 -11.99 3.46 3.01
C VAL A 101 -12.62 3.83 4.36
N VAL A 102 -12.11 3.25 5.44
CA VAL A 102 -12.63 3.46 6.80
C VAL A 102 -11.85 4.53 7.59
N LEU A 103 -10.65 4.89 7.15
CA LEU A 103 -9.86 6.00 7.69
C LEU A 103 -9.50 6.96 6.57
N LYS A 104 -10.01 8.20 6.58
CA LYS A 104 -9.79 9.17 5.48
C LYS A 104 -8.31 9.51 5.24
N THR A 105 -7.52 9.39 6.29
CA THR A 105 -6.10 9.66 6.29
C THR A 105 -5.26 8.51 5.72
N ARG A 106 -5.80 7.31 5.51
CA ARG A 106 -4.98 6.15 5.09
C ARG A 106 -5.73 5.31 4.07
N TRP A 107 -5.00 4.52 3.29
CA TRP A 107 -5.60 3.47 2.48
C TRP A 107 -5.98 2.29 3.38
N ALA A 108 -7.01 2.51 4.21
CA ALA A 108 -7.42 1.58 5.24
C ALA A 108 -8.83 1.06 4.98
N VAL A 109 -9.01 -0.26 5.11
CA VAL A 109 -10.26 -0.96 4.80
C VAL A 109 -10.68 -1.81 6.01
N ALA A 110 -11.99 -2.05 6.13
CA ALA A 110 -12.50 -3.03 7.09
C ALA A 110 -12.22 -4.45 6.58
N MET A 111 -11.56 -5.24 7.41
CA MET A 111 -11.34 -6.67 7.21
C MET A 111 -12.28 -7.45 8.13
N LYS A 112 -13.00 -8.42 7.58
CA LYS A 112 -13.98 -9.23 8.34
C LYS A 112 -13.34 -10.40 9.08
N SER A 113 -12.38 -11.06 8.44
CA SER A 113 -11.66 -12.20 8.99
C SER A 113 -10.23 -12.22 8.50
N PHE A 114 -9.33 -12.72 9.34
CA PHE A 114 -7.94 -12.99 8.99
C PHE A 114 -7.57 -14.33 9.58
N THR A 115 -7.50 -15.36 8.75
CA THR A 115 -7.45 -16.74 9.22
C THR A 115 -6.12 -17.40 8.87
N ILE A 116 -5.47 -18.01 9.87
CA ILE A 116 -4.28 -18.85 9.68
C ILE A 116 -4.56 -20.23 10.27
N ASN A 117 -4.41 -21.28 9.46
CA ASN A 117 -4.70 -22.67 9.82
C ASN A 117 -6.07 -22.86 10.51
N GLY A 118 -7.09 -22.16 10.01
CA GLY A 118 -8.47 -22.25 10.52
C GLY A 118 -8.79 -21.39 11.75
N VAL A 119 -7.82 -20.70 12.34
CA VAL A 119 -8.02 -19.77 13.47
C VAL A 119 -8.16 -18.35 12.93
N ASP A 120 -9.25 -17.66 13.29
CA ASP A 120 -9.47 -16.26 12.95
C ASP A 120 -8.83 -15.34 13.99
N TYR A 121 -8.04 -14.38 13.52
CA TYR A 121 -7.30 -13.41 14.31
C TYR A 121 -7.88 -11.98 14.20
N CYS A 122 -8.97 -11.82 13.46
CA CYS A 122 -9.61 -10.51 13.23
C CYS A 122 -10.86 -10.28 14.09
N ASN A 123 -11.19 -11.21 15.01
CA ASN A 123 -12.34 -11.12 15.95
C ASN A 123 -13.60 -10.50 15.31
N SER A 124 -13.95 -10.93 14.10
CA SER A 124 -15.09 -10.46 13.28
C SER A 124 -14.98 -9.05 12.66
N ALA A 125 -14.05 -8.19 13.08
CA ALA A 125 -13.79 -6.89 12.45
C ALA A 125 -12.45 -6.29 12.90
N CYS A 126 -11.55 -6.06 11.95
CA CYS A 126 -10.29 -5.36 12.17
C CYS A 126 -10.02 -4.39 10.99
N ILE A 127 -9.14 -3.42 11.21
CA ILE A 127 -8.77 -2.45 10.16
C ILE A 127 -7.45 -2.91 9.55
N SER A 128 -7.39 -3.01 8.23
CA SER A 128 -6.18 -3.32 7.48
C SER A 128 -5.76 -2.11 6.64
N MET A 129 -4.45 -1.85 6.57
CA MET A 129 -3.87 -0.80 5.73
C MET A 129 -3.20 -1.44 4.52
N ILE A 130 -3.48 -0.91 3.34
CA ILE A 130 -2.85 -1.32 2.09
C ILE A 130 -1.67 -0.37 1.87
N ASP A 131 -0.46 -0.89 2.04
CA ASP A 131 0.77 -0.09 2.07
C ASP A 131 1.80 -0.65 1.08
N THR A 132 2.04 0.07 -0.01
CA THR A 132 3.05 -0.29 -1.01
C THR A 132 4.47 0.09 -0.59
N GLY A 133 4.64 0.81 0.51
CA GLY A 133 5.93 1.21 1.07
C GLY A 133 6.62 0.12 1.90
N THR A 134 5.93 -0.98 2.20
CA THR A 134 6.47 -2.13 2.94
C THR A 134 6.29 -3.42 2.15
N SER A 135 7.28 -4.29 2.20
CA SER A 135 7.19 -5.67 1.68
C SER A 135 6.58 -6.65 2.69
N LEU A 136 6.33 -6.21 3.92
CA LEU A 136 5.94 -7.05 5.04
C LEU A 136 4.47 -6.87 5.39
N ILE A 137 3.85 -7.95 5.89
CA ILE A 137 2.57 -7.88 6.60
C ILE A 137 2.88 -7.60 8.07
N LEU A 138 2.45 -6.42 8.53
CA LEU A 138 2.68 -5.94 9.88
C LEU A 138 1.42 -6.11 10.73
N GLY A 139 1.61 -6.39 12.02
CA GLY A 139 0.54 -6.53 13.01
C GLY A 139 1.03 -6.14 14.40
N SER A 140 0.16 -6.26 15.41
CA SER A 140 0.60 -6.09 16.79
C SER A 140 1.57 -7.21 17.18
N ASN A 141 2.42 -6.90 18.15
CA ASN A 141 3.48 -7.77 18.61
C ASN A 141 2.96 -9.14 19.04
N ASP A 142 1.90 -9.14 19.85
CA ASP A 142 1.27 -10.35 20.37
C ASP A 142 0.68 -11.20 19.24
N LEU A 143 0.03 -10.55 18.26
CA LEU A 143 -0.57 -11.21 17.11
C LEU A 143 0.50 -11.88 16.23
N VAL A 144 1.57 -11.14 15.91
CA VAL A 144 2.67 -11.64 15.08
C VAL A 144 3.39 -12.79 15.79
N ASP A 145 3.62 -12.68 17.10
CA ASP A 145 4.27 -13.74 17.89
C ASP A 145 3.42 -15.01 17.95
N GLU A 146 2.11 -14.89 18.16
CA GLU A 146 1.18 -16.03 18.14
C GLU A 146 1.17 -16.71 16.76
N ILE A 147 1.07 -15.93 15.69
CA ILE A 147 1.07 -16.43 14.32
C ILE A 147 2.38 -17.14 13.99
N ASN A 148 3.52 -16.51 14.30
CA ASN A 148 4.84 -17.08 14.02
C ASN A 148 5.04 -18.38 14.81
N SER A 149 4.63 -18.43 16.08
CA SER A 149 4.65 -19.65 16.87
C SER A 149 3.80 -20.76 16.24
N ARG A 150 2.61 -20.42 15.72
CA ARG A 150 1.72 -21.40 15.06
C ARG A 150 2.28 -21.91 13.73
N LEU A 151 3.02 -21.07 13.02
CA LEU A 151 3.69 -21.43 11.77
C LEU A 151 5.04 -22.15 11.99
N GLY A 152 5.53 -22.23 13.23
CA GLY A 152 6.86 -22.75 13.55
C GLY A 152 8.00 -21.82 13.09
N ALA A 153 7.71 -20.55 12.86
CA ALA A 153 8.69 -19.54 12.50
C ALA A 153 9.47 -19.10 13.75
N THR A 154 10.78 -18.88 13.59
CA THR A 154 11.66 -18.42 14.68
C THR A 154 12.19 -17.02 14.37
N LYS A 155 12.32 -16.19 15.40
CA LYS A 155 12.87 -14.84 15.26
C LYS A 155 14.35 -14.94 14.89
N SER A 156 14.77 -14.36 13.77
CA SER A 156 16.19 -14.15 13.49
C SER A 156 16.59 -12.77 14.02
N GLY A 157 17.73 -12.67 14.68
CA GLY A 157 18.12 -11.53 15.53
C GLY A 157 18.45 -10.21 14.83
N MET A 158 18.01 -9.97 13.59
CA MET A 158 18.16 -8.67 12.95
C MET A 158 16.91 -7.82 13.18
N GLU A 159 17.01 -7.03 14.24
CA GLU A 159 16.08 -5.99 14.69
C GLU A 159 14.67 -6.48 15.07
N SER A 160 14.14 -5.85 16.12
CA SER A 160 12.82 -6.04 16.69
C SER A 160 11.70 -5.59 15.74
N MET A 161 11.68 -6.14 14.52
CA MET A 161 10.60 -5.93 13.58
C MET A 161 9.66 -7.12 13.67
N TYR A 162 8.44 -6.83 14.13
CA TYR A 162 7.33 -7.77 14.17
C TYR A 162 6.88 -8.01 12.73
N SER A 163 7.59 -8.94 12.09
CA SER A 163 7.36 -9.34 10.72
C SER A 163 6.90 -10.78 10.72
N THR A 164 5.74 -11.02 10.13
CA THR A 164 5.45 -12.34 9.58
C THR A 164 5.89 -12.27 8.13
N ALA A 165 7.00 -12.94 7.80
CA ALA A 165 7.29 -13.31 6.42
C ALA A 165 6.28 -14.40 6.03
N VAL A 166 5.03 -14.03 5.81
CA VAL A 166 4.10 -14.90 5.08
C VAL A 166 4.63 -14.90 3.66
N LEU A 167 5.46 -15.88 3.33
CA LEU A 167 5.58 -16.33 1.95
C LEU A 167 4.14 -16.54 1.47
N LEU A 168 3.69 -15.69 0.53
CA LEU A 168 2.45 -15.88 -0.19
C LEU A 168 2.59 -17.13 -1.06
N THR A 169 2.67 -18.30 -0.44
CA THR A 169 2.48 -19.56 -1.13
C THR A 169 1.00 -19.62 -1.47
N SER A 170 0.71 -19.71 -2.77
CA SER A 170 -0.53 -20.05 -3.53
C SER A 170 -1.88 -20.34 -2.83
N SER A 171 -1.95 -20.69 -1.56
CA SER A 171 -3.19 -21.04 -0.84
C SER A 171 -4.04 -19.83 -0.43
N LEU A 172 -3.44 -18.66 -0.19
CA LEU A 172 -4.18 -17.44 0.20
C LEU A 172 -4.90 -16.75 -0.96
N GLN A 173 -4.46 -16.96 -2.20
CA GLN A 173 -5.13 -16.44 -3.40
C GLN A 173 -6.53 -17.04 -3.61
N SER A 174 -6.82 -18.22 -3.03
CA SER A 174 -8.05 -18.96 -3.31
C SER A 174 -9.30 -18.49 -2.55
N ARG A 175 -9.18 -17.63 -1.52
CA ARG A 175 -10.29 -17.36 -0.57
C ARG A 175 -10.84 -15.94 -0.55
N LEU A 176 -10.33 -15.02 -1.37
CA LEU A 176 -10.92 -13.68 -1.55
C LEU A 176 -12.07 -13.68 -2.60
N SER A 177 -12.43 -14.84 -3.15
CA SER A 177 -13.35 -15.00 -4.30
C SER A 177 -14.86 -14.95 -3.97
N SER A 178 -15.31 -14.38 -2.84
CA SER A 178 -16.77 -14.35 -2.60
C SER A 178 -17.25 -13.13 -1.80
N ARG A 179 -17.64 -12.07 -2.51
CA ARG A 179 -19.02 -11.52 -2.56
C ARG A 179 -18.98 -10.05 -2.98
N GLU A 180 -19.72 -9.77 -4.05
CA GLU A 180 -20.28 -8.50 -4.55
C GLU A 180 -19.99 -7.19 -3.78
N GLY A 181 -19.34 -6.26 -4.48
CA GLY A 181 -19.19 -4.83 -4.14
C GLY A 181 -18.41 -4.14 -5.28
N ASN A 182 -18.58 -2.83 -5.53
CA ASN A 182 -18.14 -2.08 -6.77
C ASN A 182 -17.03 -1.01 -6.55
N MET A 183 -15.82 -1.09 -7.19
CA MET A 183 -14.57 -0.31 -6.89
C MET A 183 -14.49 0.81 -7.85
N CYS A 184 -15.17 1.86 -7.44
CA CYS A 184 -14.86 3.18 -7.90
C CYS A 184 -15.18 4.16 -6.78
N LEU A 185 -14.21 5.00 -6.45
CA LEU A 185 -14.42 6.22 -5.70
C LEU A 185 -15.38 7.12 -6.49
N ARG A 186 -16.69 6.98 -6.23
CA ARG A 186 -17.69 7.88 -6.79
C ARG A 186 -17.96 9.03 -5.82
N ARG A 187 -17.61 10.24 -6.24
CA ARG A 187 -18.05 11.49 -5.63
C ARG A 187 -19.57 11.59 -5.78
N ARG A 188 -20.33 11.59 -4.69
CA ARG A 188 -21.72 12.07 -4.70
C ARG A 188 -21.64 13.59 -4.63
N ILE A 189 -21.95 14.26 -5.74
CA ILE A 189 -22.22 15.69 -5.76
C ILE A 189 -23.71 15.84 -5.41
N THR A 190 -23.98 16.35 -4.23
CA THR A 190 -25.12 17.23 -3.90
C THR A 190 -24.63 18.21 -2.87
#